data_AF-A0A971KJ39-F1
#
_entry.id   AF-A0A971KJ39-F1
#
_cell.length_a   1.000
_cell.length_b   1.000
_cell.length_c   1.000
_cell.angle_alpha   90.00
_cell.angle_beta   90.00
_cell.angle_gamma   90.00
#
_symmetry.space_group_name_H-M   'P 1'
#
loop_
_entity.id
_entity.type
_entity.pdbx_description
1 polymer ?
#
loop_
_entity_poly.entity_id
_entity_poly.type
_entity_poly.pdbx_seq_one_letter_code
_entity_poly.pdbx_strand_id
1 'polypeptide(L)' 'MTREARIGLLKSKSQVYRSYYLKSVAKGDTEAAEKWKTGYYSIKEEVDKLQEG' A
#
# COMPACT_ATOMS: atom_id res chain seq x y z
N MET A 1 -11.02 1.27 -17.33
CA MET A 1 -10.94 0.55 -16.03
C MET A 1 -12.07 1.07 -15.15
N THR A 2 -12.89 0.21 -14.56
CA THR A 2 -13.97 0.65 -13.66
C THR A 2 -13.41 1.08 -12.29
N ARG A 3 -14.20 1.86 -11.54
CA ARG A 3 -13.86 2.26 -10.16
C ARG A 3 -13.55 1.05 -9.27
N GLU A 4 -14.38 0.02 -9.35
CA GLU A 4 -14.21 -1.24 -8.60
C GLU A 4 -12.92 -1.97 -8.98
N ALA A 5 -12.60 -2.03 -10.27
CA ALA A 5 -11.35 -2.63 -10.75
C ALA A 5 -10.11 -1.87 -10.23
N ARG A 6 -10.19 -0.54 -10.17
CA ARG A 6 -9.12 0.29 -9.59
C ARG A 6 -8.95 0.05 -8.10
N ILE A 7 -10.05 -0.02 -7.34
CA ILE A 7 -10.03 -0.34 -5.91
C ILE A 7 -9.41 -1.72 -5.67
N GLY A 8 -9.80 -2.72 -6.47
CA GLY A 8 -9.23 -4.07 -6.40
C GLY A 8 -7.73 -4.08 -6.64
N LEU A 9 -7.27 -3.37 -7.67
CA LEU A 9 -5.84 -3.24 -7.97
C LEU A 9 -5.06 -2.57 -6.83
N LEU A 10 -5.59 -1.49 -6.26
CA LEU A 10 -4.96 -0.76 -5.16
C LEU A 10 -4.90 -1.63 -3.89
N LYS A 11 -5.94 -2.42 -3.58
CA LYS A 11 -5.91 -3.38 -2.47
C LYS A 11 -4.82 -4.44 -2.66
N SER A 12 -4.68 -5.00 -3.86
CA SER A 12 -3.59 -5.94 -4.15
C SER A 12 -2.21 -5.28 -3.98
N LYS A 13 -2.06 -4.04 -4.46
CA LYS A 13 -0.82 -3.28 -4.31
C LYS A 13 -0.49 -3.00 -2.84
N SER A 14 -1.49 -2.67 -2.00
CA SER A 14 -1.28 -2.43 -0.58
C SER A 14 -0.79 -3.67 0.16
N GLN A 15 -1.24 -4.87 -0.22
CA GLN A 15 -0.71 -6.12 0.33
C GLN A 15 0.76 -6.34 -0.02
N VAL A 16 1.18 -5.99 -1.24
CA VAL A 16 2.58 -6.04 -1.65
C VAL A 16 3.43 -5.10 -0.79
N TYR A 17 3.00 -3.84 -0.63
CA TYR A 17 3.71 -2.87 0.21
C TYR A 17 3.83 -3.33 1.66
N ARG A 18 2.76 -3.91 2.23
CA ARG A 18 2.80 -4.50 3.58
C ARG A 18 3.81 -5.65 3.67
N SER A 19 3.87 -6.53 2.67
CA SER A 19 4.82 -7.64 2.63
C SER A 19 6.27 -7.14 2.61
N TYR A 20 6.57 -6.16 1.75
CA TYR A 20 7.92 -5.59 1.69
C TYR A 20 8.29 -4.79 2.94
N TYR A 21 7.34 -4.08 3.55
CA TYR A 21 7.55 -3.45 4.86
C TYR A 21 8.03 -4.47 5.91
N LEU A 22 7.31 -5.59 6.07
CA LEU A 22 7.68 -6.63 7.02
C LEU A 22 9.06 -7.24 6.71
N LYS A 23 9.37 -7.44 5.41
CA LYS A 23 10.69 -7.92 4.99
C LYS A 23 11.81 -6.94 5.31
N SER A 24 11.60 -5.64 5.11
CA SER A 24 12.57 -4.60 5.44
C SER A 24 12.78 -4.48 6.94
N VAL A 25 11.69 -4.54 7.73
CA VAL A 25 11.78 -4.58 9.20
C VAL A 25 12.57 -5.79 9.68
N ALA A 26 12.30 -6.99 9.13
CA ALA A 26 13.04 -8.20 9.48
C ALA A 26 14.54 -8.14 9.13
N LYS A 27 14.90 -7.35 8.11
CA LYS A 27 16.30 -7.11 7.71
C LYS A 27 16.97 -5.97 8.49
N GLY A 28 16.24 -5.25 9.34
CA GLY A 28 16.73 -4.04 10.01
C GLY A 28 16.93 -2.84 9.05
N ASP A 29 16.39 -2.91 7.83
CA ASP A 29 16.46 -1.83 6.84
C ASP A 29 15.35 -0.82 7.11
N THR A 30 15.66 0.15 7.98
CA THR A 30 14.71 1.17 8.44
C THR A 30 14.27 2.12 7.33
N GLU A 31 15.19 2.48 6.43
CA GLU A 31 14.89 3.38 5.30
C GLU A 31 13.91 2.72 4.32
N ALA A 32 14.16 1.47 3.93
CA ALA A 32 13.24 0.75 3.08
C ALA A 32 11.91 0.51 3.78
N ALA A 33 11.92 0.16 5.08
CA ALA A 33 10.70 -0.02 5.85
C ALA A 33 9.85 1.26 5.86
N GLU A 34 10.45 2.43 6.06
CA GLU A 34 9.72 3.70 6.04
C GLU A 34 9.14 4.01 4.66
N LYS A 35 9.88 3.76 3.58
CA LYS A 35 9.38 3.89 2.20
C LYS A 35 8.16 3.00 1.94
N TRP A 36 8.22 1.73 2.32
CA TRP A 36 7.10 0.80 2.15
C TRP A 36 5.89 1.16 3.02
N LYS A 37 6.12 1.64 4.25
CA LYS A 37 5.07 2.12 5.14
C LYS A 37 4.35 3.34 4.53
N THR A 38 5.10 4.34 4.08
CA THR A 38 4.53 5.56 3.47
C THR A 38 3.72 5.23 2.22
N GLY A 39 4.24 4.38 1.34
CA GLY A 39 3.50 3.96 0.15
C GLY A 39 2.24 3.15 0.45
N TYR A 40 2.25 2.32 1.51
CA TYR A 40 1.05 1.62 1.98
C TYR A 40 -0.06 2.60 2.39
N TYR A 41 0.29 3.63 3.17
CA TYR A 41 -0.69 4.64 3.62
C TYR A 41 -1.22 5.49 2.46
N SER A 42 -0.37 5.87 1.51
CA SER A 42 -0.81 6.60 0.32
C SER A 42 -1.82 5.80 -0.51
N ILE A 43 -1.61 4.50 -0.69
CA ILE A 43 -2.56 3.62 -1.39
C ILE A 43 -3.87 3.51 -0.60
N LYS A 44 -3.81 3.41 0.73
CA LYS A 44 -5.00 3.32 1.57
C LYS A 44 -5.84 4.60 1.44
N GLU A 45 -5.22 5.77 1.51
CA GLU A 45 -5.89 7.05 1.32
C GLU A 45 -6.55 7.16 -0.06
N GLU A 46 -5.90 6.68 -1.12
CA GLU A 46 -6.48 6.65 -2.46
C GLU A 46 -7.70 5.72 -2.55
N VAL A 47 -7.65 4.55 -1.88
CA VAL A 47 -8.80 3.64 -1.80
C VAL A 47 -9.96 4.30 -1.06
N ASP A 48 -9.70 4.94 0.08
CA ASP A 48 -10.72 5.59 0.90
C ASP A 48 -11.43 6.70 0.10
N LYS A 49 -10.65 7.56 -0.59
CA LYS A 49 -11.19 8.58 -1.52
C LYS A 49 -12.02 7.96 -2.64
N LEU A 50 -11.55 6.85 -3.20
CA LEU A 50 -12.28 6.10 -4.22
C LEU A 50 -13.49 5.37 -3.65
N GLN A 51 -13.70 5.24 -2.33
CA GLN A 51 -14.90 4.64 -1.76
C GLN A 51 -15.95 5.70 -1.35
N GLU A 52 -15.50 6.92 -1.02
CA GLU A 52 -16.39 8.04 -0.67
C GLU A 52 -17.03 8.75 -1.86
N GLY A 53 -16.44 8.67 -3.05
CA GLY A 53 -16.97 9.29 -4.28
C GLY A 53 -18.07 8.51 -4.99
#